data_AF-A0A8S2XQ50-F1
#
_entry.id   AF-A0A8S2XQ50-F1
#
_cell.length_a   1.000
_cell.length_b   1.000
_cell.length_c   1.000
_cell.angle_alpha   90.00
_cell.angle_beta   90.00
_cell.angle_gamma   90.00
#
_symmetry.space_group_name_H-M   'P 1'
#
loop_
_entity.id
_entity.type
_entity.pdbx_description
1 polymer ?
#
loop_
_entity_poly.entity_id
_entity_poly.type
_entity_poly.pdbx_seq_one_letter_code
_entity_poly.pdbx_strand_id
1 'polypeptide(L)' 'KMKGDYYRYLAEVAIGDERQKVIDESQRAYNDAFDIAKGQMQPTHPIRLGLALNFSVFY' A
#
# COMPACT_ATOMS: atom_id res chain seq x y z
N LYS A 1 4.05 3.60 2.40
CA LYS A 1 2.70 3.90 2.93
C LYS A 1 1.98 4.95 2.09
N MET A 2 2.31 6.25 2.20
CA MET A 2 1.60 7.32 1.47
C MET A 2 1.47 7.08 -0.03
N LYS A 3 2.54 6.65 -0.71
CA LYS A 3 2.51 6.33 -2.15
C LYS A 3 1.45 5.27 -2.50
N GLY A 4 1.32 4.21 -1.69
CA GLY A 4 0.27 3.20 -1.85
C GLY A 4 -1.12 3.75 -1.56
N ASP A 5 -1.27 4.59 -0.53
CA ASP A 5 -2.56 5.24 -0.21
C ASP A 5 -3.05 6.12 -1.38
N TYR A 6 -2.15 6.90 -2.01
CA TYR A 6 -2.49 7.72 -3.18
C TYR A 6 -2.87 6.89 -4.41
N TYR A 7 -2.15 5.80 -4.70
CA TYR A 7 -2.55 4.90 -5.78
C TYR A 7 -3.87 4.20 -5.49
N ARG A 8 -4.15 3.83 -4.24
CA ARG A 8 -5.47 3.30 -3.87
C ARG A 8 -6.59 4.30 -4.17
N TYR A 9 -6.43 5.58 -3.79
CA TYR A 9 -7.42 6.61 -4.12
C TYR A 9 -7.56 6.83 -5.63
N LEU A 10 -6.46 6.73 -6.39
CA LEU A 10 -6.50 6.77 -7.85
C LEU A 10 -7.24 5.55 -8.44
N ALA A 11 -7.09 4.36 -7.84
CA ALA A 11 -7.78 3.14 -8.29
C ALA A 11 -9.29 3.19 -8.04
N GLU A 12 -9.73 3.95 -7.02
CA GLU A 12 -11.15 4.17 -6.73
C GLU A 12 -11.86 4.99 -7.83
N VAL A 13 -11.12 5.86 -8.54
CA VAL A 13 -11.66 6.73 -9.60
C VAL A 13 -11.29 6.30 -11.02
N ALA A 14 -10.27 5.43 -11.18
CA ALA A 14 -9.82 4.95 -12.48
C ALA A 14 -10.79 3.95 -13.12
N ILE A 15 -10.92 3.99 -14.45
CA ILE A 15 -11.84 3.16 -15.24
C ILE A 15 -11.05 2.43 -16.34
N GLY A 16 -11.46 1.20 -16.67
CA GLY A 16 -10.81 0.40 -17.72
C GLY A 16 -9.38 -0.02 -17.36
N ASP A 17 -8.50 -0.10 -18.35
CA ASP A 17 -7.15 -0.66 -18.23
C ASP A 17 -6.22 0.13 -17.30
N GLU A 18 -6.50 1.42 -17.08
CA GLU A 18 -5.75 2.24 -16.14
C GLU A 18 -5.98 1.82 -14.69
N ARG A 19 -7.16 1.29 -14.37
CA ARG A 19 -7.47 0.80 -13.01
C ARG A 19 -6.54 -0.34 -12.61
N GLN A 20 -6.29 -1.29 -13.51
CA GLN A 20 -5.40 -2.42 -13.22
C GLN A 20 -3.96 -1.96 -13.00
N LYS A 21 -3.46 -1.04 -13.84
CA LYS A 21 -2.10 -0.48 -13.67
C LYS A 21 -1.94 0.21 -12.33
N VAL A 22 -2.94 1.00 -11.91
CA VAL A 22 -2.92 1.73 -10.65
C VAL A 22 -3.00 0.77 -9.45
N ILE A 23 -3.78 -0.31 -9.55
CA ILE A 23 -3.82 -1.40 -8.55
C ILE A 23 -2.44 -2.05 -8.41
N ASP A 24 -1.80 -2.42 -9.52
CA ASP A 24 -0.48 -3.07 -9.50
C ASP A 24 0.59 -2.16 -8.87
N GLU A 25 0.57 -0.86 -9.19
CA GLU A 25 1.49 0.13 -8.61
C GLU A 25 1.21 0.38 -7.11
N SER A 26 -0.05 0.38 -6.69
CA SER A 26 -0.44 0.43 -5.28
C SER A 26 0.10 -0.79 -4.52
N GLN A 27 -0.07 -2.00 -5.08
CA GLN A 27 0.38 -3.23 -4.48
C GLN A 27 1.91 -3.27 -4.32
N ARG A 28 2.66 -2.86 -5.35
CA ARG A 28 4.13 -2.73 -5.26
C ARG A 28 4.54 -1.76 -4.16
N ALA A 29 3.92 -0.57 -4.11
CA ALA A 29 4.25 0.43 -3.11
C ALA A 29 3.95 0.00 -1.66
N TYR A 30 2.92 -0.83 -1.44
CA TYR A 30 2.64 -1.41 -0.13
C TYR A 30 3.62 -2.54 0.22
N ASN A 31 3.96 -3.43 -0.71
CA ASN A 31 4.93 -4.51 -0.51
C ASN A 31 6.33 -3.95 -0.16
N ASP A 32 6.84 -3.00 -0.95
CA ASP A 32 8.15 -2.38 -0.69
C ASP A 32 8.19 -1.73 0.69
N ALA A 33 7.13 -1.01 1.06
CA ALA A 33 7.03 -0.40 2.38
C ALA A 33 6.97 -1.45 3.50
N PHE A 34 6.32 -2.59 3.27
CA PHE A 34 6.17 -3.64 4.25
C PHE A 34 7.50 -4.36 4.50
N ASP A 35 8.26 -4.63 3.44
CA ASP A 35 9.59 -5.25 3.55
C ASP A 35 10.58 -4.34 4.29
N ILE A 36 10.59 -3.04 3.99
CA ILE A 36 11.40 -2.06 4.74
C ILE A 36 10.97 -2.03 6.21
N ALA A 37 9.66 -1.95 6.49
CA ALA A 37 9.16 -1.92 7.87
C ALA A 37 9.46 -3.23 8.61
N LYS A 38 9.50 -4.37 7.92
CA LYS A 38 9.84 -5.67 8.51
C LYS A 38 11.31 -5.74 8.95
N GLY A 39 12.21 -5.16 8.16
CA GLY A 39 13.64 -5.10 8.47
C GLY A 39 14.06 -3.99 9.44
N GLN A 40 13.34 -2.87 9.47
CA GLN A 40 13.77 -1.67 10.21
C GLN A 40 12.88 -1.33 11.42
N MET A 41 11.72 -1.96 11.59
CA MET A 41 10.78 -1.63 12.66
C MET A 41 10.35 -2.87 13.44
N GLN A 42 10.22 -2.71 14.76
CA GLN A 42 9.60 -3.71 15.64
C GLN A 42 8.16 -4.00 15.18
N PRO A 43 7.64 -5.23 15.36
CA PRO A 43 6.26 -5.57 14.99
C PRO A 43 5.19 -4.69 15.65
N THR A 44 5.46 -4.15 16.84
CA THR A 44 4.56 -3.28 17.60
C THR A 44 4.65 -1.80 17.21
N HIS A 45 5.53 -1.45 16.26
CA HIS A 45 5.75 -0.07 15.87
C HIS A 45 4.47 0.50 15.20
N PRO A 46 3.91 1.64 15.67
CA PRO A 46 2.63 2.17 15.18
C PRO A 46 2.58 2.39 13.66
N ILE A 47 3.69 2.80 13.05
CA ILE A 47 3.77 2.99 11.58
C ILE A 47 3.66 1.64 10.85
N ARG A 48 4.27 0.57 11.38
CA ARG A 48 4.22 -0.76 10.78
C ARG A 48 2.83 -1.37 10.91
N LEU A 49 2.18 -1.17 12.07
CA LEU A 49 0.80 -1.57 12.29
C LEU A 49 -0.16 -0.81 11.37
N GLY A 50 -0.01 0.51 11.27
CA GLY A 50 -0.84 1.33 10.36
C GLY A 50 -0.60 1.00 8.88
N LEU A 51 0.62 0.62 8.50
CA LEU A 51 0.90 0.10 7.16
C LEU A 51 0.21 -1.24 6.90
N ALA A 52 0.28 -2.18 7.85
CA ALA A 52 -0.39 -3.47 7.73
C ALA A 52 -1.91 -3.32 7.64
N LEU A 53 -2.50 -2.41 8.44
CA LEU A 53 -3.91 -2.07 8.38
C LEU A 53 -4.30 -1.52 7.00
N ASN A 54 -3.60 -0.49 6.51
CA ASN A 54 -3.89 0.08 5.19
C ASN A 54 -3.72 -0.95 4.07
N PHE A 55 -2.72 -1.82 4.17
CA PHE A 55 -2.50 -2.85 3.18
C PHE A 55 -3.59 -3.92 3.20
N SER A 56 -4.11 -4.31 4.38
CA SER A 56 -5.23 -5.24 4.50
C SER A 56 -6.56 -4.71 3.96
N VAL A 57 -6.73 -3.39 3.91
CA VAL A 57 -7.92 -2.74 3.32
C VAL A 57 -7.81 -2.69 1.79
N PHE A 58 -6.59 -2.72 1.26
CA PHE A 58 -6.32 -2.72 -0.17
C PHE A 58 -6.48 -4.10 -0.82
N TYR A 59 -6.19 -5.18 -0.07
CA TYR A 59 -6.35 -6.58 -0.49
C TYR A 59 -7.81 -7.03 -0.42
#